data_AF-A0A7X7YQ16-F1
#
_entry.id   AF-A0A7X7YQ16-F1
#
_cell.length_a   1.000
_cell.length_b   1.000
_cell.length_c   1.000
_cell.angle_alpha   90.00
_cell.angle_beta   90.00
_cell.angle_gamma   90.00
#
_symmetry.space_group_name_H-M   'P 1'
#
loop_
_entity.id
_entity.type
_entity.pdbx_description
1 polymer ?
#
loop_
_entity_poly.entity_id
_entity_poly.type
_entity_poly.pdbx_seq_one_letter_code
_entity_poly.pdbx_strand_id
1 'polypeptide(L)'
;TRTMLTVLTVYPGENIDKWLDYLPQLPSEWMNAYDQGMIIAKKNLYDIKAYPSVYLLDKNKKVILKDSPIEVVEGFFSVSP
;
A
#
# COMPACT_ATOMS: atom_id res chain seq x y z
N THR A 1 13.20 -17.86 -10.22
CA THR A 1 12.38 -17.76 -8.98
C THR A 1 11.29 -16.73 -9.24
N ARG A 2 10.02 -17.11 -9.20
CA ARG A 2 8.93 -16.11 -9.34
C ARG A 2 8.84 -15.32 -8.05
N THR A 3 9.22 -14.04 -8.06
CA THR A 3 8.95 -13.13 -6.95
C THR A 3 7.44 -12.89 -6.94
N MET A 4 6.73 -13.53 -6.01
CA MET A 4 5.30 -13.28 -5.85
C MET A 4 5.13 -11.93 -5.16
N LEU A 5 4.62 -10.95 -5.89
CA LEU A 5 4.27 -9.63 -5.36
C LEU A 5 2.74 -9.57 -5.22
N THR A 6 2.28 -9.16 -4.04
CA THR A 6 0.87 -8.80 -3.81
C THR A 6 0.82 -7.31 -3.58
N VAL A 7 0.00 -6.60 -4.35
CA VAL A 7 -0.30 -5.19 -4.11
C VAL A 7 -1.55 -5.11 -3.26
N LEU A 8 -1.44 -4.46 -2.10
CA LEU A 8 -2.55 -4.15 -1.21
C LEU A 8 -2.68 -2.63 -1.12
N THR A 9 -3.77 -2.07 -1.61
CA THR A 9 -4.12 -0.67 -1.32
C THR A 9 -4.99 -0.63 -0.07
N VAL A 10 -4.71 0.29 0.83
CA VAL A 10 -5.56 0.55 2.00
C VAL A 10 -5.98 2.01 1.97
N TYR A 11 -7.28 2.28 1.98
CA TYR A 11 -7.84 3.61 2.19
C TYR A 11 -8.10 3.83 3.68
N PRO A 12 -7.32 4.70 4.37
CA PRO A 12 -7.50 4.98 5.80
C PRO A 12 -8.37 6.23 6.07
N GLY A 13 -9.00 6.80 5.04
CA GLY A 13 -9.75 8.05 5.13
C GLY A 13 -11.19 7.89 5.63
N GLU A 14 -11.89 9.00 5.79
CA GLU A 14 -13.24 9.04 6.39
C GLU A 14 -14.38 8.76 5.40
N ASN A 15 -14.14 8.99 4.09
CA ASN A 15 -15.21 9.03 3.11
C ASN A 15 -15.26 7.71 2.32
N ILE A 16 -16.01 6.75 2.86
CA ILE A 16 -16.21 5.44 2.23
C ILE A 16 -16.93 5.56 0.87
N ASP A 17 -17.87 6.48 0.71
CA ASP A 17 -18.62 6.63 -0.54
C ASP A 17 -17.68 7.03 -1.69
N LYS A 18 -16.81 8.01 -1.47
CA LYS A 18 -15.76 8.39 -2.44
C LYS A 18 -14.81 7.24 -2.75
N TRP A 19 -14.49 6.42 -1.75
CA TRP A 19 -13.64 5.24 -1.96
C TRP A 19 -14.35 4.20 -2.82
N LEU A 20 -15.63 3.91 -2.54
CA LEU A 20 -16.44 2.97 -3.31
C LEU A 20 -16.64 3.44 -4.76
N ASP A 21 -16.81 4.74 -4.99
CA ASP A 21 -16.91 5.33 -6.32
C ASP A 21 -15.59 5.21 -7.12
N TYR A 22 -14.45 5.30 -6.43
CA TYR A 22 -13.12 5.19 -7.05
C TYR A 22 -12.66 3.74 -7.23
N LEU A 23 -13.11 2.81 -6.39
CA LEU A 23 -12.69 1.41 -6.37
C LEU A 23 -12.70 0.72 -7.75
N PRO A 24 -13.69 0.93 -8.64
CA PRO A 24 -13.69 0.33 -9.99
C PRO A 24 -12.55 0.79 -10.91
N GLN A 25 -11.85 1.87 -10.57
CA GLN A 25 -10.71 2.39 -11.34
C GLN A 25 -9.38 1.69 -10.99
N LEU A 26 -9.35 0.92 -9.89
CA LEU A 26 -8.16 0.19 -9.46
C LEU A 26 -8.01 -1.13 -10.23
N PRO A 27 -6.76 -1.60 -10.45
CA PRO A 27 -6.52 -2.90 -11.07
C PRO A 27 -7.20 -4.05 -10.31
N SER A 28 -7.86 -4.94 -11.05
CA SER A 28 -8.61 -6.07 -10.50
C SER A 28 -7.74 -7.12 -9.82
N GLU A 29 -6.45 -7.16 -10.16
CA GLU A 29 -5.44 -8.07 -9.63
C GLU A 29 -4.94 -7.64 -8.23
N TRP A 30 -5.26 -6.40 -7.82
CA TRP A 30 -4.85 -5.87 -6.53
C TRP A 30 -5.86 -6.21 -5.44
N MET A 31 -5.36 -6.36 -4.22
CA MET A 31 -6.23 -6.38 -3.05
C MET A 31 -6.51 -4.94 -2.65
N ASN A 32 -7.78 -4.55 -2.60
CA ASN A 32 -8.18 -3.19 -2.26
C ASN A 32 -8.98 -3.21 -0.96
N ALA A 33 -8.54 -2.46 0.05
CA ALA A 33 -9.09 -2.50 1.41
C ALA A 33 -9.44 -1.10 1.92
N TYR A 34 -10.39 -1.05 2.85
CA TYR A 34 -10.80 0.14 3.59
C TYR A 34 -10.63 -0.11 5.09
N ASP A 35 -10.05 0.84 5.81
CA ASP A 35 -9.92 0.77 7.27
C ASP A 35 -11.20 1.29 7.96
N GLN A 36 -12.18 0.39 8.14
CA GLN A 36 -13.52 0.71 8.66
C GLN A 36 -13.56 1.36 10.06
N GLY A 37 -12.45 1.42 10.80
CA GLY A 37 -12.36 2.13 12.08
C GLY A 37 -11.46 3.35 12.06
N MET A 38 -10.81 3.64 10.92
CA MET A 38 -9.67 4.56 10.81
C MET A 38 -8.59 4.28 11.86
N ILE A 39 -8.38 3.00 12.18
CA ILE A 39 -7.47 2.57 13.23
C ILE A 39 -6.03 3.00 12.89
N ILE A 40 -5.65 2.95 11.61
CA ILE A 40 -4.34 3.34 11.11
C ILE A 40 -4.03 4.79 11.50
N ALA A 41 -4.95 5.70 11.18
CA ALA A 41 -4.80 7.13 11.51
C ALA A 41 -4.93 7.37 13.02
N LYS A 42 -5.97 6.84 13.67
CA LYS A 42 -6.25 7.08 15.10
C LYS A 42 -5.15 6.58 16.03
N LYS A 43 -4.45 5.50 15.66
CA LYS A 43 -3.37 4.92 16.48
C LYS A 43 -1.97 5.21 15.94
N ASN A 44 -1.83 6.04 14.89
CA ASN A 44 -0.56 6.33 14.23
C ASN A 44 0.24 5.05 13.91
N LEU A 45 -0.44 4.03 13.38
CA LEU A 45 0.20 2.73 13.10
C LEU A 45 1.24 2.82 11.96
N TYR A 46 1.08 3.81 11.09
CA TYR A 46 1.97 4.14 9.98
C TYR A 46 2.26 5.64 10.00
N ASP A 47 3.49 6.02 9.66
CA ASP A 47 3.91 7.41 9.51
C ASP A 47 3.55 7.86 8.08
N ILE A 48 2.27 8.20 7.86
CA ILE A 48 1.75 8.65 6.57
C ILE A 48 1.82 10.17 6.53
N LYS A 49 2.82 10.71 5.82
CA LYS A 49 3.04 12.16 5.70
C LYS A 49 2.31 12.79 4.52
N ALA A 50 2.16 12.03 3.45
CA ALA A 50 1.50 12.44 2.22
C ALA A 50 0.87 11.22 1.54
N TYR A 51 -0.14 11.46 0.70
CA TYR A 51 -0.72 10.41 -0.12
C TYR A 51 -0.19 10.52 -1.57
N PRO A 52 0.16 9.39 -2.22
CA PRO A 52 0.27 8.05 -1.66
C PRO A 52 1.53 7.85 -0.80
N SER A 53 1.46 6.96 0.20
CA SER A 53 2.63 6.42 0.93
C SER A 53 2.81 4.94 0.58
N VAL A 54 4.01 4.54 0.16
CA VAL A 54 4.30 3.16 -0.30
C VAL A 54 5.25 2.45 0.64
N TYR A 55 4.91 1.22 1.00
CA TYR A 55 5.71 0.34 1.86
C TYR A 55 5.95 -0.98 1.13
N LEU A 56 7.21 -1.44 1.13
CA LEU A 56 7.56 -2.77 0.66
C LEU A 56 7.83 -3.68 1.86
N LEU A 57 7.22 -4.86 1.86
CA LEU A 57 7.28 -5.82 2.94
C LEU A 57 7.84 -7.15 2.43
N ASP A 58 8.62 -7.84 3.27
CA ASP A 58 9.04 -9.21 2.99
C ASP A 58 7.92 -10.23 3.28
N LYS A 59 8.20 -11.51 3.04
CA LYS A 59 7.26 -12.62 3.30
C LYS A 59 6.75 -12.67 4.76
N ASN A 60 7.56 -12.20 5.72
CA ASN A 60 7.26 -12.16 7.15
C ASN A 60 6.63 -10.82 7.57
N LYS A 61 6.24 -9.96 6.61
CA LYS A 61 5.70 -8.61 6.84
C LYS A 61 6.70 -7.66 7.51
N LYS A 62 8.00 -7.95 7.42
CA LYS A 62 9.03 -7.01 7.83
C LYS A 62 9.17 -5.93 6.77
N VAL A 63 9.22 -4.66 7.19
CA VAL A 63 9.42 -3.52 6.30
C VAL A 63 10.82 -3.57 5.70
N ILE A 64 10.88 -3.60 4.36
CA ILE A 64 12.11 -3.46 3.56
C ILE A 64 12.27 -2.00 3.15
N LEU A 65 11.22 -1.40 2.59
CA LEU A 65 11.16 0.01 2.20
C LEU A 65 10.01 0.69 2.94
N LYS A 66 10.30 1.85 3.55
CA LYS A 66 9.36 2.62 4.34
C LYS A 66 9.08 3.94 3.64
N ASP A 67 7.81 4.25 3.39
CA ASP A 67 7.35 5.53 2.81
C ASP A 67 8.25 6.00 1.64
N SER A 68 8.47 5.10 0.69
CA SER A 68 9.45 5.27 -0.37
C SER A 68 8.79 5.70 -1.69
N PRO A 69 9.44 6.55 -2.50
CA PRO A 69 8.99 6.84 -3.86
C PRO A 69 8.85 5.56 -4.69
N ILE A 70 7.94 5.56 -5.66
CA ILE A 70 7.66 4.37 -6.47
C ILE A 70 8.91 3.92 -7.25
N GLU A 71 9.74 4.85 -7.69
CA GLU A 71 10.98 4.60 -8.43
C GLU A 71 11.99 3.79 -7.59
N VAL A 72 12.00 3.99 -6.26
CA VAL A 72 12.85 3.21 -5.35
C VAL A 72 12.33 1.78 -5.23
N VAL A 73 11.01 1.61 -5.20
CA VAL A 73 10.38 0.28 -5.16
C VAL A 73 10.61 -0.47 -6.48
N GLU A 74 10.47 0.20 -7.62
CA GLU A 74 10.79 -0.37 -8.94
C GLU A 74 12.27 -0.74 -9.03
N GLY A 75 13.16 0.13 -8.55
CA GLY A 75 14.60 -0.13 -8.48
C GLY A 75 14.94 -1.37 -7.68
N PHE A 76 14.24 -1.61 -6.56
CA PHE A 76 14.42 -2.82 -5.74
C PHE A 76 14.19 -4.12 -6.52
N PHE A 77 13.20 -4.14 -7.42
CA PHE A 77 12.91 -5.31 -8.26
C PHE A 77 13.73 -5.36 -9.55
N SER A 78 14.30 -4.23 -9.97
CA SER A 78 15.12 -4.12 -11.18
C SER A 78 16.52 -4.69 -10.99
N VAL A 79 16.99 -4.85 -9.75
CA VAL A 79 18.24 -5.53 -9.45
C VAL A 79 18.05 -7.04 -9.65
N SER A 80 18.28 -7.50 -10.87
CA SER A 80 18.53 -8.93 -11.11
C SER A 80 19.87 -9.31 -10.44
N PRO A 81 20.00 -10.53 -9.87
CA PRO A 81 21.31 -11.04 -9.46
C PRO A 81 22.29 -11.11 -10.64
#